data_AF-A0A7R9LW91-F1
#
_entry.id   AF-A0A7R9LW91-F1
#
_cell.length_a   1.000
_cell.length_b   1.000
_cell.length_c   1.000
_cell.angle_alpha   90.00
_cell.angle_beta   90.00
_cell.angle_gamma   90.00
#
_symmetry.space_group_name_H-M   'P 1'
#
loop_
_entity.id
_entity.type
_entity.pdbx_description
1 polymer ?
#
loop_
_entity_poly.entity_id
_entity_poly.type
_entity_poly.pdbx_seq_one_letter_code
_entity_poly.pdbx_strand_id
1 'polypeptide(L)'
;MKGLCGKGKYPLLKTISKELNGIDGNPDPVIIEHHHTKSPPIPTTAMPGPTVAPVSLPTRKPGPTPQPGSTSAPGTFVCKASGFFPDPQDKTAYHECINNGPGKFQDILYHCGPGSIYDEEHHVCKLPPS
;
A
#
# COMPACT_ATOMS: atom_id res chain seq x y z
N MET A 1 23.90 34.86 -18.55
CA MET A 1 22.83 34.99 -17.53
C MET A 1 23.13 34.02 -16.40
N LYS A 2 23.23 34.50 -15.16
CA LYS A 2 23.69 33.71 -14.00
C LYS A 2 22.49 32.97 -13.40
N GLY A 3 22.51 31.64 -13.39
CA GLY A 3 21.51 30.84 -12.68
C GLY A 3 21.76 30.91 -11.17
N LEU A 4 20.85 31.52 -10.41
CA LEU A 4 20.95 31.55 -8.95
C LEU A 4 20.50 30.21 -8.37
N CYS A 5 21.45 29.35 -8.02
CA CYS A 5 21.22 28.20 -7.15
C CYS A 5 21.29 28.66 -5.68
N GLY A 6 20.29 28.28 -4.87
CA GLY A 6 20.40 28.27 -3.41
C GLY A 6 19.81 29.46 -2.65
N LYS A 7 18.49 29.68 -2.72
CA LYS A 7 17.78 30.47 -1.70
C LYS A 7 16.87 29.57 -0.85
N GLY A 8 17.42 29.08 0.25
CA GLY A 8 16.66 28.50 1.36
C GLY A 8 16.27 27.03 1.22
N LYS A 9 15.70 26.48 2.30
CA LYS A 9 15.19 25.11 2.34
C LYS A 9 13.92 25.02 1.51
N TYR A 10 13.86 24.01 0.63
CA TYR A 10 12.71 23.66 -0.21
C TYR A 10 12.21 24.75 -1.17
N PRO A 11 13.09 25.34 -2.01
CA PRO A 11 12.67 26.40 -2.95
C PRO A 11 11.61 25.90 -3.94
N LEU A 12 11.69 24.64 -4.36
CA LEU A 12 10.70 24.02 -5.23
C LEU A 12 9.33 23.92 -4.56
N LEU A 13 9.28 23.45 -3.32
CA LEU A 13 8.04 23.29 -2.55
C LEU A 13 7.39 24.65 -2.28
N LYS A 14 8.19 25.68 -2.03
CA LYS A 14 7.73 27.05 -1.83
C LYS A 14 7.06 27.63 -3.08
N THR A 15 7.65 27.42 -4.26
CA THR A 15 7.06 27.86 -5.53
C THR A 15 5.76 27.13 -5.82
N ILE A 16 5.73 25.81 -5.64
CA ILE A 16 4.52 25.02 -5.90
C ILE A 16 3.38 25.44 -4.95
N SER A 17 3.67 25.64 -3.66
CA SER A 17 2.67 26.11 -2.69
C SER A 17 2.15 27.52 -3.00
N LYS A 18 2.99 28.39 -3.56
CA LYS A 18 2.59 29.74 -3.97
C LYS A 18 1.61 29.70 -5.14
N GLU A 19 1.89 28.88 -6.15
CA GLU A 19 1.03 28.72 -7.32
C GLU A 19 -0.30 28.03 -6.98
N LEU A 20 -0.29 27.09 -6.03
CA LEU A 20 -1.51 26.34 -5.67
C LEU A 20 -2.45 27.13 -4.75
N ASN A 21 -1.92 27.86 -3.76
CA ASN A 21 -2.74 28.43 -2.68
C ASN A 21 -2.61 29.95 -2.48
N GLY A 22 -1.72 30.65 -3.19
CA GLY A 22 -1.63 32.12 -3.13
C GLY A 22 -1.27 32.74 -1.77
N ILE A 23 -0.72 31.97 -0.82
CA ILE A 23 -0.35 32.48 0.51
C ILE A 23 1.14 32.85 0.53
N ASP A 24 1.47 34.13 0.62
CA ASP A 24 2.84 34.63 0.81
C ASP A 24 3.12 34.75 2.32
N GLY A 25 3.49 33.64 2.96
CA GLY A 25 3.83 33.68 4.38
C GLY A 25 3.84 32.30 5.04
N ASN A 26 4.98 31.99 5.64
CA ASN A 26 5.15 30.92 6.61
C ASN A 26 4.01 30.94 7.65
N PRO A 27 3.45 29.77 7.97
CA PRO A 27 3.44 29.39 9.36
C PRO A 27 4.37 28.20 9.50
N ASP A 28 5.36 28.34 10.38
CA ASP A 28 6.13 27.21 10.85
C ASP A 28 5.13 26.08 11.17
N PRO A 29 5.38 24.83 10.75
CA PRO A 29 4.70 23.74 11.40
C PRO A 29 5.10 23.85 12.87
N VAL A 30 4.16 24.24 13.73
CA VAL A 30 4.29 24.01 15.17
C VAL A 30 4.40 22.49 15.27
N ILE A 31 5.65 22.02 15.32
CA ILE A 31 5.97 20.65 15.69
C ILE A 31 5.50 20.57 17.14
N ILE A 32 4.27 20.11 17.33
CA ILE A 32 3.87 19.61 18.64
C ILE A 32 4.77 18.41 18.85
N GLU A 33 5.86 18.62 19.59
CA GLU A 33 6.75 17.59 20.10
C GLU A 33 5.91 16.60 20.92
N HIS A 34 5.39 15.57 20.24
CA HIS A 34 5.13 14.31 20.90
C HIS A 34 6.44 13.55 20.91
N HIS A 35 7.18 13.75 22.00
CA HIS A 35 8.33 12.94 22.41
C HIS A 35 8.04 11.44 22.21
N HIS A 36 8.64 10.85 21.19
CA HIS A 36 8.96 9.42 21.17
C HIS A 36 10.42 9.24 20.77
N THR A 37 11.25 9.20 21.81
CA THR A 37 12.52 8.47 21.93
C THR A 37 13.38 8.30 20.67
N LYS A 38 14.41 9.15 20.61
CA LYS A 38 15.72 8.95 19.97
C LYS A 38 16.10 7.46 19.90
N SER A 39 15.96 6.85 18.72
CA SER A 39 16.54 5.54 18.45
C SER A 39 18.00 5.69 18.00
N PRO A 40 18.96 4.91 18.54
CA PRO A 40 20.36 4.98 18.14
C PRO A 40 20.57 4.66 16.63
N PRO A 41 21.61 5.20 15.98
CA PRO A 41 21.97 4.78 14.63
C PRO A 41 22.39 3.30 14.65
N ILE A 42 21.63 2.47 13.94
CA ILE A 42 21.99 1.06 13.72
C ILE A 42 23.27 1.02 12.88
N PRO A 43 24.34 0.32 13.31
CA PRO A 43 25.54 0.17 12.51
C PRO A 43 25.27 -0.74 11.31
N THR A 44 25.37 -0.20 10.10
CA THR A 44 25.29 -0.95 8.84
C THR A 44 26.53 -1.83 8.68
N THR A 45 26.42 -3.09 9.10
CA THR A 45 27.42 -4.11 8.77
C THR A 45 27.02 -4.73 7.43
N ALA A 46 27.84 -4.57 6.40
CA ALA A 46 27.61 -5.19 5.10
C ALA A 46 27.65 -6.73 5.24
N MET A 47 26.50 -7.38 5.05
CA MET A 47 26.44 -8.83 4.93
C MET A 47 27.02 -9.27 3.57
N PRO A 48 27.87 -10.32 3.51
CA PRO A 48 28.15 -11.02 2.28
C PRO A 48 26.85 -11.59 1.72
N GLY A 49 26.52 -11.26 0.46
CA GLY A 49 25.29 -11.72 -0.17
C GLY A 49 25.20 -13.25 -0.21
N PRO A 50 24.02 -13.84 0.00
CA PRO A 50 23.84 -15.27 -0.18
C PRO A 50 24.00 -15.62 -1.66
N THR A 51 24.90 -16.56 -1.95
CA THR A 51 24.98 -17.22 -3.26
C THR A 51 23.62 -17.85 -3.55
N VAL A 52 22.90 -17.28 -4.52
CA VAL A 52 21.60 -17.78 -4.95
C VAL A 52 21.84 -19.06 -5.75
N ALA A 53 21.66 -20.22 -5.13
CA ALA A 53 21.49 -21.46 -5.86
C ALA A 53 20.25 -21.32 -6.78
N PRO A 54 20.23 -21.92 -7.99
CA PRO A 54 19.06 -21.86 -8.84
C PRO A 54 17.90 -22.60 -8.16
N VAL A 55 16.99 -21.84 -7.56
CA VAL A 55 15.72 -22.35 -7.07
C VAL A 55 14.90 -22.73 -8.29
N SER A 56 14.74 -24.02 -8.54
CA SER A 56 13.82 -24.54 -9.53
C SER A 56 12.42 -24.04 -9.19
N LEU A 57 11.85 -23.18 -10.05
CA LEU A 57 10.46 -22.75 -9.91
C LEU A 57 9.57 -24.00 -9.90
N PRO A 58 8.70 -24.22 -8.90
CA PRO A 58 7.63 -25.18 -9.06
C PRO A 58 6.70 -24.64 -10.15
N THR A 59 6.46 -25.46 -11.18
CA THR A 59 5.52 -25.19 -12.26
C THR A 59 4.14 -24.99 -11.64
N ARG A 60 3.75 -23.73 -11.41
CA ARG A 60 2.47 -23.36 -10.81
C ARG A 60 1.38 -23.76 -11.78
N LYS A 61 0.49 -24.65 -11.33
CA LYS A 61 -0.81 -24.88 -11.98
C LYS A 61 -1.50 -23.51 -12.14
N PRO A 62 -2.21 -23.22 -13.25
CA PRO A 62 -2.90 -21.95 -13.42
C PRO A 62 -3.74 -21.67 -12.18
N GLY A 63 -3.36 -20.62 -11.43
CA GLY A 63 -4.16 -20.14 -10.31
C GLY A 63 -5.49 -19.61 -10.83
N PRO A 64 -6.53 -19.52 -9.98
CA PRO A 64 -7.79 -18.91 -10.37
C PRO A 64 -7.51 -17.50 -10.88
N THR A 65 -7.95 -17.21 -12.10
CA THR A 65 -7.91 -15.88 -12.68
C THR A 65 -8.72 -14.94 -11.79
N PRO A 66 -8.24 -13.72 -11.43
CA PRO A 66 -9.06 -12.75 -10.73
C PRO A 66 -10.33 -12.51 -11.54
N GLN A 67 -11.47 -12.81 -10.94
CA GLN A 67 -12.76 -12.72 -11.61
C GLN A 67 -13.32 -11.32 -11.34
N PRO A 68 -13.61 -10.51 -12.38
CA PRO A 68 -14.29 -9.24 -12.22
C PRO A 68 -15.73 -9.51 -11.77
N GLY A 69 -15.99 -9.41 -10.47
CA GLY A 69 -17.33 -9.48 -9.91
C GLY A 69 -17.98 -8.11 -10.00
N SER A 70 -18.93 -7.93 -10.91
CA SER A 70 -19.76 -6.72 -10.92
C SER A 70 -21.20 -7.11 -11.17
N THR A 71 -21.92 -7.49 -10.11
CA THR A 71 -23.38 -7.42 -10.00
C THR A 71 -23.76 -7.64 -8.54
N SER A 72 -24.32 -6.62 -7.91
CA SER A 72 -24.86 -6.67 -6.55
C SER A 72 -26.11 -7.57 -6.51
N ALA A 73 -25.96 -8.79 -6.02
CA ALA A 73 -27.05 -9.64 -5.57
C ALA A 73 -27.14 -9.55 -4.02
N PRO A 74 -28.33 -9.67 -3.40
CA PRO A 74 -28.42 -9.69 -1.95
C PRO A 74 -27.62 -10.88 -1.38
N GLY A 75 -26.50 -10.57 -0.70
CA GLY A 75 -25.52 -11.56 -0.22
C GLY A 75 -24.12 -11.42 -0.84
N THR A 76 -23.92 -10.56 -1.85
CA THR A 76 -22.60 -10.25 -2.43
C THR A 76 -21.91 -9.11 -1.70
N PHE A 77 -20.59 -9.22 -1.54
CA PHE A 77 -19.72 -8.16 -1.05
C PHE A 77 -19.91 -6.84 -1.84
N VAL A 78 -19.80 -5.70 -1.17
CA VAL A 78 -19.96 -4.37 -1.79
C VAL A 78 -18.82 -3.45 -1.34
N CYS A 79 -18.09 -2.91 -2.32
CA CYS A 79 -17.07 -1.90 -2.09
C CYS A 79 -17.66 -0.59 -1.56
N LYS A 80 -17.28 -0.23 -0.33
CA LYS A 80 -17.64 1.05 0.30
C LYS A 80 -16.53 2.10 0.18
N ALA A 81 -15.29 1.64 0.04
CA ALA A 81 -14.09 2.44 -0.09
C ALA A 81 -13.05 1.66 -0.89
N SER A 82 -12.01 2.34 -1.37
CA SER A 82 -10.85 1.65 -1.95
C SER A 82 -10.03 0.94 -0.89
N GLY A 83 -9.52 -0.24 -1.22
CA GLY A 83 -8.69 -1.04 -0.31
C GLY A 83 -8.88 -2.53 -0.48
N PHE A 84 -8.32 -3.29 0.45
CA PHE A 84 -8.46 -4.75 0.54
C PHE A 84 -9.35 -5.12 1.71
N PHE A 85 -10.29 -6.04 1.49
CA PHE A 85 -11.29 -6.42 2.48
C PHE A 85 -11.45 -7.95 2.52
N PRO A 86 -11.61 -8.56 3.69
CA PRO A 86 -11.85 -9.99 3.79
C PRO A 86 -13.20 -10.37 3.17
N ASP A 87 -13.25 -11.54 2.52
CA ASP A 87 -14.53 -12.11 2.10
C ASP A 87 -15.31 -12.60 3.35
N PRO A 88 -16.60 -12.24 3.49
CA PRO A 88 -17.40 -12.57 4.67
C PRO A 88 -17.81 -14.05 4.76
N GLN A 89 -17.69 -14.81 3.66
CA GLN A 89 -18.06 -16.22 3.56
C GLN A 89 -16.83 -17.14 3.47
N ASP A 90 -15.71 -16.66 2.92
CA ASP A 90 -14.48 -17.44 2.73
C ASP A 90 -13.24 -16.72 3.30
N LYS A 91 -12.71 -17.26 4.40
CA LYS A 91 -11.48 -16.75 5.03
C LYS A 91 -10.23 -16.90 4.16
N THR A 92 -10.29 -17.73 3.13
CA THR A 92 -9.23 -17.92 2.15
C THR A 92 -9.39 -16.98 0.95
N ALA A 93 -10.34 -16.05 0.98
CA ALA A 93 -10.54 -15.07 -0.07
C ALA A 93 -10.61 -13.63 0.46
N TYR A 94 -10.34 -12.67 -0.43
CA TYR A 94 -10.40 -11.25 -0.14
C TYR A 94 -10.72 -10.46 -1.41
N HIS A 95 -11.29 -9.27 -1.22
CA HIS A 95 -11.71 -8.36 -2.27
C HIS A 95 -10.76 -7.17 -2.35
N GLU A 96 -10.31 -6.83 -3.56
CA GLU A 96 -9.69 -5.53 -3.83
C GLU A 96 -10.73 -4.59 -4.46
N CYS A 97 -10.99 -3.48 -3.76
CA CYS A 97 -11.86 -2.42 -4.23
C CYS A 97 -11.04 -1.31 -4.89
N ILE A 98 -11.20 -1.15 -6.20
CA ILE A 98 -10.53 -0.12 -6.98
C ILE A 98 -11.52 1.00 -7.30
N ASN A 99 -11.18 2.26 -6.97
CA ASN A 99 -12.00 3.41 -7.32
C ASN A 99 -11.78 3.82 -8.78
N ASN A 100 -12.84 3.72 -9.58
CA ASN A 100 -12.88 4.08 -11.00
C ASN A 100 -13.63 5.40 -11.27
N GLY A 101 -13.87 6.21 -10.24
CA GLY A 101 -14.55 7.49 -10.30
C GLY A 101 -15.67 7.63 -9.28
N PRO A 102 -16.40 8.77 -9.28
CA PRO A 102 -17.39 9.10 -8.25
C PRO A 102 -18.44 7.99 -8.08
N GLY A 103 -18.40 7.30 -6.93
CA GLY A 103 -19.31 6.21 -6.58
C GLY A 103 -19.15 4.93 -7.40
N LYS A 104 -18.08 4.80 -8.20
CA LYS A 104 -17.82 3.63 -9.06
C LYS A 104 -16.62 2.87 -8.53
N PHE A 105 -16.89 1.73 -7.89
CA PHE A 105 -15.85 0.81 -7.45
C PHE A 105 -15.89 -0.47 -8.29
N GLN A 106 -14.71 -0.97 -8.64
CA GLN A 106 -14.54 -2.34 -9.15
C GLN A 106 -14.14 -3.24 -7.98
N ASP A 107 -14.85 -4.35 -7.83
CA ASP A 107 -14.50 -5.44 -6.93
C ASP A 107 -13.73 -6.51 -7.71
N ILE A 108 -12.58 -6.92 -7.18
CA ILE A 108 -11.80 -8.06 -7.66
C ILE A 108 -11.63 -9.05 -6.53
N LEU A 109 -12.17 -10.25 -6.71
CA LEU A 109 -12.02 -11.35 -5.76
C LEU A 109 -10.71 -12.11 -6.00
N TYR A 110 -9.92 -12.24 -4.93
CA TYR A 110 -8.69 -13.02 -4.89
C TYR A 110 -8.82 -14.17 -3.91
N HIS A 111 -8.22 -15.31 -4.27
CA HIS A 111 -8.12 -16.46 -3.38
C HIS A 111 -6.67 -16.67 -2.96
N CYS A 112 -6.46 -16.91 -1.68
CA CYS A 112 -5.20 -17.33 -1.11
C CYS A 112 -4.78 -18.70 -1.63
N GLY A 113 -3.48 -19.00 -1.51
CA GLY A 113 -2.96 -20.31 -1.86
C GLY A 113 -3.51 -21.42 -0.95
N PRO A 114 -3.42 -22.70 -1.36
CA PRO A 114 -3.88 -23.81 -0.54
C PRO A 114 -3.31 -23.78 0.87
N GLY A 115 -4.18 -23.92 1.87
CA GLY A 115 -3.80 -23.92 3.28
C GLY A 115 -3.43 -22.55 3.86
N SER A 116 -3.58 -21.46 3.11
CA SER A 116 -3.37 -20.09 3.61
C SER A 116 -4.68 -19.33 3.76
N ILE A 117 -4.72 -18.45 4.76
CA ILE A 117 -5.86 -17.62 5.15
C ILE A 117 -5.48 -16.16 4.93
N TYR A 118 -6.42 -15.33 4.46
CA TYR A 118 -6.17 -13.91 4.32
C TYR A 118 -6.07 -13.24 5.69
N ASP A 119 -5.00 -12.48 5.91
CA ASP A 119 -4.81 -11.65 7.09
C ASP A 119 -5.06 -10.18 6.73
N GLU A 120 -6.17 -9.65 7.25
CA GLU A 120 -6.60 -8.27 7.03
C GLU A 120 -5.61 -7.25 7.62
N GLU A 121 -4.96 -7.56 8.74
CA GLU A 121 -4.04 -6.62 9.40
C GLU A 121 -2.80 -6.34 8.55
N HIS A 122 -2.32 -7.38 7.86
CA HIS A 122 -1.08 -7.31 7.08
C HIS A 122 -1.33 -7.31 5.57
N HIS A 123 -2.59 -7.42 5.15
CA HIS A 123 -3.02 -7.57 3.76
C HIS A 123 -2.27 -8.67 2.98
N VAL A 124 -2.01 -9.81 3.62
CA VAL A 124 -1.29 -10.94 3.02
C VAL A 124 -1.94 -12.27 3.37
N CYS A 125 -1.73 -13.29 2.54
CA CYS A 125 -2.11 -14.66 2.87
C CYS A 125 -1.08 -15.29 3.81
N LYS A 126 -1.50 -15.73 5.00
CA LYS A 126 -0.65 -16.41 5.98
C LYS A 126 -1.05 -17.86 6.13
N LEU A 127 -0.07 -18.73 6.39
CA LEU A 127 -0.37 -20.08 6.85
C LEU A 127 -0.85 -19.99 8.31
N PRO A 128 -1.90 -20.74 8.69
CA PRO A 128 -2.28 -20.86 10.08
C PRO A 128 -1.15 -21.53 10.87
N PRO A 129 -1.04 -21.25 12.18
CA PRO A 129 -0.09 -21.94 13.05
C PRO A 129 -0.39 -23.45 13.04
N SER A 130 0.68 -24.26 13.00
CA SER A 130 0.64 -25.74 12.99
C SER A 130 0.28 -26.34 14.34
#